data_AF-A0A225UEQ7-F1
#
_entry.id   AF-A0A225UEQ7-F1
#
_cell.length_a   1.000
_cell.length_b   1.000
_cell.length_c   1.000
_cell.angle_alpha   90.00
_cell.angle_beta   90.00
_cell.angle_gamma   90.00
#
_symmetry.space_group_name_H-M   'P 1'
#
loop_
_entity.id
_entity.type
_entity.pdbx_description
1 polymer ?
#
loop_
_entity_poly.entity_id
_entity_poly.type
_entity_poly.pdbx_seq_one_letter_code
_entity_poly.pdbx_strand_id
1 'polypeptide(L)'
;ITDLGNYTLKQLNAMQGIYILQETCKHGMQLISWIQSEFAGVSTTEVLVQSLQQHHSHVLVKGFELQFLDFSHVYRTPPGLWLSEPLFHALDVVWSNYNVDVFTLPVMEKDTITRIPKDNALYIARSTTTWSFFLPVNLGRNHWVAIAIDRSPKKIFVYNSMSAYPDKDVLHKVVVEIQALPTL
;
A
#
# COMPACT_ATOMS: atom_id res chain seq x y z
N ILE A 1 -25.40 -31.32 0.59
CA ILE A 1 -25.02 -30.56 -0.64
C ILE A 1 -24.08 -31.47 -1.42
N THR A 2 -24.58 -32.19 -2.41
CA THR A 2 -23.83 -33.28 -3.08
C THR A 2 -23.70 -33.09 -4.60
N ASP A 3 -23.96 -31.88 -5.09
CA ASP A 3 -23.69 -31.53 -6.49
C ASP A 3 -23.33 -30.04 -6.62
N LEU A 4 -22.20 -29.65 -6.02
CA LEU A 4 -21.45 -28.51 -6.53
C LEU A 4 -20.86 -29.00 -7.86
N GLY A 5 -21.51 -28.66 -8.97
CA GLY A 5 -21.33 -29.30 -10.28
C GLY A 5 -19.88 -29.57 -10.69
N ASN A 6 -19.69 -30.64 -11.48
CA ASN A 6 -18.37 -31.04 -11.96
C ASN A 6 -17.82 -30.02 -12.98
N TYR A 7 -17.00 -29.08 -12.53
CA TYR A 7 -16.30 -28.13 -13.38
C TYR A 7 -14.89 -28.61 -13.72
N THR A 8 -14.49 -28.42 -14.97
CA THR A 8 -13.08 -28.53 -15.36
C THR A 8 -12.26 -27.38 -14.75
N LEU A 9 -10.96 -27.59 -14.56
CA LEU A 9 -10.06 -26.52 -14.10
C LEU A 9 -10.14 -25.26 -14.99
N LYS A 10 -10.30 -25.43 -16.31
CA LYS A 10 -10.47 -24.31 -17.25
C LYS A 10 -11.73 -23.49 -16.96
N GLN A 11 -12.85 -24.17 -16.67
CA GLN A 11 -14.10 -23.50 -16.30
C GLN A 11 -13.97 -22.77 -14.96
N LEU A 12 -13.33 -23.40 -13.97
CA LEU A 12 -13.08 -22.77 -12.66
C LEU A 12 -12.23 -21.50 -12.81
N ASN A 13 -11.15 -21.54 -13.60
CA ASN A 13 -10.31 -20.37 -13.85
C ASN A 13 -11.08 -19.25 -14.58
N ALA A 14 -11.93 -19.59 -15.54
CA ALA A 14 -12.76 -18.62 -16.24
C ALA A 14 -13.79 -17.96 -15.29
N MET A 15 -14.44 -18.75 -14.43
CA MET A 15 -15.37 -18.24 -13.42
C MET A 15 -14.66 -17.33 -12.40
N GLN A 16 -13.47 -17.72 -11.95
CA GLN A 16 -12.64 -16.88 -11.08
C GLN A 16 -12.26 -15.56 -11.75
N GLY A 17 -11.88 -15.59 -13.03
CA GLY A 17 -11.59 -14.38 -13.80
C GLY A 17 -12.77 -13.43 -13.90
N ILE A 18 -13.97 -13.95 -14.21
CA ILE A 18 -15.21 -13.16 -14.27
C ILE A 18 -15.52 -12.55 -12.89
N TYR A 19 -15.40 -13.33 -11.83
CA TYR A 19 -15.64 -12.87 -10.46
C TYR A 19 -14.68 -11.74 -10.05
N ILE A 20 -13.37 -11.89 -10.32
CA ILE A 20 -12.37 -10.86 -10.04
C ILE A 20 -12.65 -9.59 -10.85
N LEU A 21 -13.03 -9.72 -12.12
CA LEU A 21 -13.37 -8.57 -12.96
C LEU A 21 -14.61 -7.84 -12.42
N GLN A 22 -15.66 -8.58 -12.03
CA GLN A 22 -16.87 -8.01 -11.45
C GLN A 22 -16.56 -7.22 -10.16
N GLU A 23 -15.81 -7.80 -9.23
CA GLU A 23 -15.41 -7.11 -7.99
C GLU A 23 -14.55 -5.88 -8.29
N THR A 24 -13.65 -5.97 -9.26
CA THR A 24 -12.80 -4.83 -9.67
C THR A 24 -13.63 -3.69 -10.26
N CYS A 25 -14.61 -4.00 -11.12
CA CYS A 25 -15.54 -3.00 -11.65
C CYS A 25 -16.39 -2.36 -10.55
N LYS A 26 -16.85 -3.15 -9.58
CA LYS A 26 -17.60 -2.66 -8.41
C LYS A 26 -16.76 -1.66 -7.60
N HIS A 27 -15.50 -1.99 -7.33
CA HIS A 27 -14.57 -1.08 -6.66
C HIS A 27 -14.35 0.23 -7.46
N GLY A 28 -14.19 0.13 -8.78
CA GLY A 28 -14.05 1.31 -9.66
C GLY A 28 -15.28 2.23 -9.59
N MET A 29 -16.49 1.65 -9.60
CA MET A 29 -17.73 2.41 -9.44
C MET A 29 -17.85 3.07 -8.07
N GLN A 30 -17.44 2.37 -7.00
CA GLN A 30 -17.39 2.95 -5.66
C GLN A 30 -16.42 4.12 -5.58
N LEU A 31 -15.25 4.02 -6.21
CA LEU A 31 -14.29 5.12 -6.30
C LEU A 31 -14.84 6.33 -7.01
N ILE A 32 -15.42 6.14 -8.19
CA ILE A 32 -16.01 7.23 -8.96
C ILE A 32 -17.12 7.92 -8.15
N SER A 33 -18.03 7.13 -7.57
CA SER A 33 -19.13 7.67 -6.75
C SER A 33 -18.61 8.42 -5.52
N TRP A 34 -17.58 7.91 -4.85
CA TRP A 34 -16.98 8.59 -3.69
C TRP A 34 -16.31 9.90 -4.11
N ILE A 35 -15.52 9.90 -5.18
CA ILE A 35 -14.86 11.12 -5.70
C ILE A 35 -15.89 12.19 -6.07
N GLN A 36 -16.95 11.81 -6.78
CA GLN A 36 -18.01 12.74 -7.18
C GLN A 36 -18.78 13.31 -5.99
N SER A 37 -18.96 12.52 -4.93
CA SER A 37 -19.63 12.94 -3.71
C SER A 37 -18.75 13.87 -2.85
N GLU A 38 -17.50 13.48 -2.61
CA GLU A 38 -16.60 14.16 -1.69
C GLU A 38 -16.03 15.46 -2.29
N PHE A 39 -15.77 15.47 -3.59
CA PHE A 39 -15.13 16.58 -4.30
C PHE A 39 -16.09 17.27 -5.29
N ALA A 40 -17.37 17.30 -4.94
CA ALA A 40 -18.39 17.98 -5.73
C ALA A 40 -18.04 19.48 -5.94
N GLY A 41 -18.17 19.96 -7.17
CA GLY A 41 -17.89 21.36 -7.52
C GLY A 41 -16.41 21.70 -7.74
N VAL A 42 -15.49 20.75 -7.57
CA VAL A 42 -14.07 20.91 -7.96
C VAL A 42 -13.93 20.63 -9.45
N SER A 43 -13.41 21.60 -10.21
CA SER A 43 -13.34 21.52 -11.69
C SER A 43 -12.51 20.35 -12.22
N THR A 44 -11.51 19.90 -11.46
CA THR A 44 -10.66 18.75 -11.84
C THR A 44 -11.33 17.41 -11.60
N THR A 45 -12.42 17.35 -10.82
CA THR A 45 -13.12 16.10 -10.49
C THR A 45 -13.70 15.43 -11.73
N GLU A 46 -14.30 16.19 -12.64
CA GLU A 46 -14.88 15.65 -13.88
C GLU A 46 -13.81 15.03 -14.79
N VAL A 47 -12.67 15.72 -14.93
CA VAL A 47 -11.52 15.23 -15.72
C VAL A 47 -10.97 13.94 -15.12
N LEU A 48 -10.83 13.88 -13.79
CA LEU A 48 -10.36 12.69 -13.09
C LEU A 48 -11.33 11.52 -13.27
N VAL A 49 -12.64 11.75 -13.10
CA VAL A 49 -13.67 10.72 -13.26
C VAL A 49 -13.69 10.19 -14.70
N GLN A 50 -13.63 11.07 -15.70
CA GLN A 50 -13.55 10.65 -17.10
C GLN A 50 -12.31 9.80 -17.37
N SER A 51 -11.16 10.20 -16.81
CA SER A 51 -9.93 9.41 -16.90
C SER A 51 -10.11 8.02 -16.28
N LEU A 52 -10.67 7.93 -15.08
CA LEU A 52 -10.91 6.64 -14.41
C LEU A 52 -11.87 5.72 -15.18
N GLN A 53 -12.86 6.28 -15.89
CA GLN A 53 -13.84 5.55 -16.70
C GLN A 53 -13.28 5.02 -18.01
N GLN A 54 -12.22 5.63 -18.54
CA GLN A 54 -11.66 5.30 -19.87
C GLN A 54 -10.61 4.18 -19.83
N HIS A 55 -10.09 3.83 -18.65
CA HIS A 55 -9.02 2.84 -18.53
C HIS A 55 -9.55 1.46 -18.11
N HIS A 56 -8.96 0.41 -18.66
CA HIS A 56 -9.18 -0.95 -18.18
C HIS A 56 -8.42 -1.19 -16.88
N SER A 57 -8.95 -2.08 -16.02
CA SER A 57 -8.38 -2.35 -14.69
C SER A 57 -6.93 -2.83 -14.69
N HIS A 58 -6.47 -3.54 -15.71
CA HIS A 58 -5.12 -4.08 -15.81
C HIS A 58 -4.14 -3.14 -16.53
N VAL A 59 -4.60 -1.96 -16.97
CA VAL A 59 -3.71 -0.97 -17.59
C VAL A 59 -2.85 -0.35 -16.50
N LEU A 60 -1.54 -0.27 -16.75
CA LEU A 60 -0.61 0.39 -15.84
C LEU A 60 -0.90 1.89 -15.78
N VAL A 61 -0.82 2.46 -14.59
CA VAL A 61 -0.98 3.89 -14.35
C VAL A 61 0.27 4.59 -14.84
N LYS A 62 0.07 5.56 -15.74
CA LYS A 62 1.17 6.33 -16.33
C LYS A 62 1.98 7.07 -15.25
N GLY A 63 3.29 6.94 -15.29
CA GLY A 63 4.22 7.52 -14.30
C GLY A 63 4.51 6.61 -13.10
N PHE A 64 3.86 5.45 -13.00
CA PHE A 64 4.05 4.46 -11.93
C PHE A 64 4.25 3.03 -12.47
N GLU A 65 4.66 2.91 -13.73
CA GLU A 65 4.74 1.62 -14.44
C GLU A 65 5.76 0.68 -13.79
N LEU A 66 6.86 1.22 -13.26
CA LEU A 66 7.91 0.45 -12.59
C LEU A 66 7.47 -0.10 -11.22
N GLN A 67 6.42 0.48 -10.64
CA GLN A 67 5.82 0.11 -9.37
C GLN A 67 4.72 -0.94 -9.57
N PHE A 68 4.52 -1.41 -10.82
CA PHE A 68 3.47 -2.34 -11.21
C PHE A 68 2.08 -1.88 -10.75
N LEU A 69 1.87 -0.56 -10.69
CA LEU A 69 0.59 0.01 -10.32
C LEU A 69 -0.33 0.02 -11.54
N ASP A 70 -1.38 -0.81 -11.51
CA ASP A 70 -2.51 -0.75 -12.45
C ASP A 70 -3.75 -0.09 -11.83
N PHE A 71 -4.76 0.17 -12.68
CA PHE A 71 -6.03 0.77 -12.24
C PHE A 71 -6.81 -0.10 -11.25
N SER A 72 -6.63 -1.42 -11.23
CA SER A 72 -7.28 -2.31 -10.25
C SER A 72 -6.82 -2.01 -8.82
N HIS A 73 -5.55 -1.61 -8.64
CA HIS A 73 -5.04 -1.13 -7.36
C HIS A 73 -5.62 0.23 -6.99
N VAL A 74 -5.73 1.16 -7.95
CA VAL A 74 -6.32 2.50 -7.73
C VAL A 74 -7.78 2.39 -7.31
N TYR A 75 -8.54 1.49 -7.92
CA TYR A 75 -9.95 1.26 -7.59
C TYR A 75 -10.18 0.80 -6.15
N ARG A 76 -9.14 0.36 -5.42
CA ARG A 76 -9.19 -0.03 -4.00
C ARG A 76 -8.86 1.09 -3.01
N THR A 77 -8.74 2.32 -3.48
CA THR A 77 -8.56 3.52 -2.63
C THR A 77 -9.80 4.10 -1.95
N PRO A 78 -11.06 3.77 -2.32
CA PRO A 78 -12.24 4.27 -1.62
C PRO A 78 -12.27 3.90 -0.13
N PRO A 79 -12.96 4.69 0.71
CA PRO A 79 -13.15 4.36 2.13
C PRO A 79 -13.73 2.95 2.33
N GLY A 80 -13.17 2.23 3.31
CA GLY A 80 -13.63 0.89 3.68
C GLY A 80 -12.97 -0.26 2.90
N LEU A 81 -12.08 0.02 1.96
CA LEU A 81 -11.28 -1.00 1.27
C LEU A 81 -9.84 -1.02 1.79
N TRP A 82 -9.25 -2.22 1.81
CA TRP A 82 -7.85 -2.39 2.19
C TRP A 82 -6.92 -1.93 1.07
N LEU A 83 -6.00 -1.03 1.40
CA LEU A 83 -4.92 -0.60 0.52
C LEU A 83 -4.00 -1.78 0.19
N SER A 84 -3.52 -1.77 -1.05
CA SER A 84 -2.58 -2.77 -1.57
C SER A 84 -1.15 -2.25 -1.56
N GLU A 85 -0.19 -3.16 -1.51
CA GLU A 85 1.23 -2.83 -1.47
C GLU A 85 1.70 -1.92 -2.64
N PRO A 86 1.26 -2.14 -3.90
CA PRO A 86 1.65 -1.27 -5.03
C PRO A 86 1.30 0.21 -4.84
N LEU A 87 0.25 0.54 -4.06
CA LEU A 87 -0.07 1.94 -3.75
C LEU A 87 1.01 2.60 -2.90
N PHE A 88 1.64 1.86 -1.99
CA PHE A 88 2.73 2.39 -1.17
C PHE A 88 4.03 2.54 -1.97
N HIS A 89 4.31 1.63 -2.90
CA HIS A 89 5.42 1.80 -3.85
C HIS A 89 5.22 3.01 -4.76
N ALA A 90 3.97 3.29 -5.15
CA ALA A 90 3.66 4.52 -5.89
C ALA A 90 3.91 5.80 -5.06
N LEU A 91 3.72 5.75 -3.73
CA LEU A 91 4.07 6.89 -2.87
C LEU A 91 5.57 7.22 -2.89
N ASP A 92 6.45 6.23 -3.09
CA ASP A 92 7.90 6.46 -3.23
C ASP A 92 8.21 7.44 -4.35
N VAL A 93 7.58 7.25 -5.52
CA VAL A 93 7.74 8.14 -6.68
C VAL A 93 7.27 9.55 -6.33
N VAL A 94 6.13 9.70 -5.67
CA VAL A 94 5.58 11.03 -5.32
C VAL A 94 6.47 11.72 -4.28
N TRP A 95 6.90 10.99 -3.26
CA TRP A 95 7.59 11.53 -2.09
C TRP A 95 9.09 11.72 -2.27
N SER A 96 9.68 11.06 -3.28
CA SER A 96 11.05 11.32 -3.72
C SER A 96 11.30 12.80 -4.08
N ASN A 97 10.26 13.50 -4.58
CA ASN A 97 10.31 14.95 -4.84
C ASN A 97 10.54 15.80 -3.57
N TYR A 98 10.37 15.20 -2.39
CA TYR A 98 10.55 15.83 -1.09
C TYR A 98 11.73 15.23 -0.30
N ASN A 99 12.64 14.50 -0.97
CA ASN A 99 13.76 13.77 -0.36
C ASN A 99 13.33 12.76 0.72
N VAL A 100 12.16 12.13 0.49
CA VAL A 100 11.63 11.06 1.33
C VAL A 100 11.60 9.78 0.52
N ASP A 101 12.25 8.75 1.01
CA ASP A 101 12.17 7.41 0.42
C ASP A 101 11.09 6.59 1.12
N VAL A 102 10.33 5.83 0.34
CA VAL A 102 9.28 4.94 0.83
C VAL A 102 9.63 3.51 0.46
N PHE A 103 9.55 2.60 1.43
CA PHE A 103 9.56 1.17 1.13
C PHE A 103 8.70 0.41 2.12
N THR A 104 7.97 -0.56 1.59
CA THR A 104 7.13 -1.46 2.37
C THR A 104 8.02 -2.47 3.09
N LEU A 105 7.74 -2.68 4.37
CA LEU A 105 8.32 -3.82 5.08
C LEU A 105 7.50 -5.07 4.75
N PRO A 106 8.13 -6.26 4.73
CA PRO A 106 7.40 -7.51 4.57
C PRO A 106 6.31 -7.62 5.64
N VAL A 107 5.27 -8.41 5.34
CA VAL A 107 4.18 -8.66 6.30
C VAL A 107 4.79 -9.14 7.61
N MET A 108 4.55 -8.35 8.66
CA MET A 108 5.03 -8.65 10.00
C MET A 108 3.94 -9.39 10.76
N GLU A 109 4.35 -10.48 11.37
CA GLU A 109 3.51 -11.37 12.14
C GLU A 109 4.26 -11.65 13.45
N LYS A 110 3.50 -11.78 14.54
CA LYS A 110 4.01 -11.77 15.93
C LYS A 110 5.14 -12.78 16.18
N ASP A 111 5.15 -13.90 15.44
CA ASP A 111 6.02 -15.05 15.67
C ASP A 111 6.98 -15.36 14.50
N THR A 112 6.93 -14.61 13.39
CA THR A 112 7.65 -14.96 12.15
C THR A 112 8.64 -13.88 11.73
N ILE A 113 8.16 -12.66 11.47
CA ILE A 113 9.01 -11.57 10.98
C ILE A 113 8.79 -10.36 11.89
N THR A 114 9.82 -10.05 12.68
CA THR A 114 9.81 -8.92 13.62
C THR A 114 11.01 -8.00 13.45
N ARG A 115 11.60 -7.99 12.24
CA ARG A 115 12.85 -7.29 11.92
C ARG A 115 12.80 -6.67 10.54
N ILE A 116 13.64 -5.67 10.34
CA ILE A 116 13.81 -5.03 9.03
C ILE A 116 14.67 -5.94 8.15
N PRO A 117 14.31 -6.16 6.88
CA PRO A 117 15.20 -6.84 5.95
C PRO A 117 16.58 -6.17 5.89
N LYS A 118 17.64 -6.97 5.88
CA LYS A 118 19.02 -6.48 5.99
C LYS A 118 19.36 -5.41 4.95
N ASP A 119 18.86 -5.56 3.73
CA ASP A 119 19.14 -4.63 2.63
C ASP A 119 18.48 -3.26 2.87
N ASN A 120 17.23 -3.26 3.36
CA ASN A 120 16.54 -2.04 3.76
C ASN A 120 17.24 -1.37 4.96
N ALA A 121 17.66 -2.14 5.96
CA ALA A 121 18.43 -1.62 7.09
C ALA A 121 19.76 -0.99 6.65
N LEU A 122 20.49 -1.66 5.75
CA LEU A 122 21.72 -1.13 5.15
C LEU A 122 21.47 0.13 4.32
N TYR A 123 20.35 0.19 3.60
CA TYR A 123 19.97 1.36 2.81
C TYR A 123 19.70 2.58 3.71
N ILE A 124 18.88 2.42 4.76
CA ILE A 124 18.67 3.45 5.78
C ILE A 124 20.01 3.90 6.38
N ALA A 125 20.86 2.92 6.71
CA ALA A 125 22.14 3.16 7.36
C ALA A 125 23.21 3.83 6.47
N ARG A 126 23.04 3.81 5.15
CA ARG A 126 24.08 4.28 4.21
C ARG A 126 23.63 5.42 3.33
N SER A 127 22.33 5.68 3.23
CA SER A 127 21.85 6.84 2.48
C SER A 127 22.50 8.11 3.05
N THR A 128 22.91 9.03 2.18
CA THR A 128 23.46 10.34 2.55
C THR A 128 22.62 11.49 2.01
N THR A 129 21.67 11.19 1.12
CA THR A 129 20.86 12.16 0.39
C THR A 129 19.41 12.18 0.87
N THR A 130 18.92 11.07 1.41
CA THR A 130 17.55 10.93 1.91
C THR A 130 17.43 11.55 3.30
N TRP A 131 16.49 12.48 3.47
CA TRP A 131 16.27 13.20 4.73
C TRP A 131 15.36 12.42 5.66
N SER A 132 14.34 11.77 5.10
CA SER A 132 13.37 10.99 5.87
C SER A 132 13.02 9.69 5.17
N PHE A 133 12.62 8.69 5.95
CA PHE A 133 12.09 7.43 5.44
C PHE A 133 10.68 7.23 5.92
N PHE A 134 9.83 6.67 5.05
CA PHE A 134 8.50 6.22 5.43
C PHE A 134 8.35 4.73 5.17
N LEU A 135 7.98 3.99 6.22
CA LEU A 135 7.94 2.54 6.24
C LEU A 135 6.51 2.09 6.56
N PRO A 136 5.65 1.89 5.55
CA PRO A 136 4.41 1.16 5.72
C PRO A 136 4.71 -0.27 6.15
N VAL A 137 4.07 -0.71 7.22
CA VAL A 137 4.20 -2.05 7.76
C VAL A 137 2.83 -2.69 7.76
N ASN A 138 2.71 -3.84 7.11
CA ASN A 138 1.50 -4.63 7.16
C ASN A 138 1.60 -5.62 8.33
N LEU A 139 0.81 -5.40 9.37
CA LEU A 139 0.66 -6.29 10.52
C LEU A 139 -0.49 -7.26 10.24
N GLY A 140 -0.20 -8.56 10.18
CA GLY A 140 -1.24 -9.58 10.04
C GLY A 140 -2.10 -9.45 8.78
N ARG A 141 -1.52 -8.97 7.67
CA ARG A 141 -2.08 -8.86 6.30
C ARG A 141 -3.12 -7.77 6.07
N ASN A 142 -3.87 -7.38 7.10
CA ASN A 142 -4.99 -6.44 6.98
C ASN A 142 -4.85 -5.24 7.93
N HIS A 143 -3.73 -5.02 8.61
CA HIS A 143 -3.57 -3.85 9.46
C HIS A 143 -2.31 -3.09 9.06
N TRP A 144 -2.48 -1.96 8.37
CA TRP A 144 -1.37 -1.10 8.00
C TRP A 144 -1.05 -0.12 9.13
N VAL A 145 0.23 -0.07 9.50
CA VAL A 145 0.82 0.96 10.36
C VAL A 145 1.98 1.60 9.64
N ALA A 146 2.47 2.72 10.18
CA ALA A 146 3.59 3.43 9.57
C ALA A 146 4.69 3.71 10.60
N ILE A 147 5.93 3.58 10.15
CA ILE A 147 7.10 4.11 10.85
C ILE A 147 7.68 5.22 9.98
N ALA A 148 7.81 6.42 10.53
CA ALA A 148 8.50 7.51 9.87
C ALA A 148 9.81 7.79 10.60
N ILE A 149 10.89 7.90 9.84
CA ILE A 149 12.22 8.20 10.35
C ILE A 149 12.60 9.58 9.82
N ASP A 150 12.79 10.54 10.70
CA ASP A 150 13.37 11.85 10.36
C ASP A 150 14.82 11.88 10.85
N ARG A 151 15.76 11.99 9.91
CA ARG A 151 17.18 11.91 10.23
C ARG A 151 17.73 13.19 10.82
N SER A 152 17.14 14.34 10.52
CA SER A 152 17.66 15.63 10.98
C SER A 152 17.60 15.76 12.51
N PRO A 153 16.45 15.56 13.17
CA PRO A 153 16.36 15.46 14.62
C PRO A 153 16.59 14.03 15.14
N LYS A 154 16.91 13.06 14.27
CA LYS A 154 17.10 11.65 14.62
C LYS A 154 15.88 11.05 15.35
N LYS A 155 14.69 11.38 14.85
CA LYS A 155 13.42 10.97 15.45
C LYS A 155 12.79 9.84 14.67
N ILE A 156 12.21 8.90 15.41
CA ILE A 156 11.41 7.83 14.85
C ILE A 156 10.00 7.99 15.39
N PHE A 157 9.04 8.04 14.49
CA PHE A 157 7.62 8.14 14.78
C PHE A 157 6.96 6.84 14.39
N VAL A 158 6.16 6.27 15.30
CA VAL A 158 5.32 5.11 15.01
C VAL A 158 3.88 5.57 15.02
N TYR A 159 3.17 5.36 13.92
CA TYR A 159 1.78 5.69 13.77
C TYR A 159 0.95 4.42 13.61
N ASN A 160 0.03 4.21 14.56
CA ASN A 160 -0.99 3.17 14.52
C ASN A 160 -2.35 3.81 14.84
N SER A 161 -3.24 3.85 13.84
CA SER A 161 -4.57 4.46 13.96
C SER A 161 -5.52 3.69 14.88
N MET A 162 -5.27 2.42 15.17
CA MET A 162 -6.16 1.57 15.97
C MET A 162 -5.79 1.52 17.45
N SER A 163 -4.72 2.18 17.89
CA SER A 163 -4.24 2.22 19.30
C SER A 163 -4.04 0.85 19.99
N ALA A 164 -4.19 -0.25 19.24
CA ALA A 164 -4.26 -1.58 19.80
C ALA A 164 -2.90 -2.05 20.31
N TYR A 165 -2.90 -2.58 21.53
CA TYR A 165 -1.75 -3.10 22.24
C TYR A 165 -1.03 -4.33 21.61
N PRO A 166 -1.68 -5.24 20.83
CA PRO A 166 -1.06 -6.52 20.45
C PRO A 166 0.21 -6.42 19.60
N ASP A 167 0.35 -5.33 18.84
CA ASP A 167 1.42 -5.16 17.85
C ASP A 167 2.56 -4.26 18.35
N LYS A 168 2.43 -3.72 19.57
CA LYS A 168 3.44 -2.84 20.17
C LYS A 168 4.78 -3.52 20.30
N ASP A 169 4.81 -4.81 20.65
CA ASP A 169 6.06 -5.55 20.82
C ASP A 169 6.81 -5.73 19.49
N VAL A 170 6.08 -6.00 18.40
CA VAL A 170 6.66 -6.17 17.06
C VAL A 170 7.23 -4.84 16.59
N LEU A 171 6.43 -3.77 16.67
CA LEU A 171 6.86 -2.43 16.26
C LEU A 171 8.01 -1.91 17.13
N HIS A 172 7.99 -2.19 18.43
CA HIS A 172 9.08 -1.80 19.33
C HIS A 172 10.40 -2.47 18.94
N LYS A 173 10.40 -3.77 18.62
CA LYS A 173 11.61 -4.47 18.15
C LYS A 173 12.18 -3.84 16.88
N VAL A 174 11.31 -3.51 15.93
CA VAL A 174 11.68 -2.84 14.67
C VAL A 174 12.27 -1.46 14.95
N VAL A 175 11.65 -0.67 15.82
CA VAL A 175 12.17 0.66 16.20
C VAL A 175 13.54 0.55 16.88
N VAL A 176 13.71 -0.40 17.81
CA VAL A 176 15.01 -0.62 18.48
C VAL A 176 16.09 -1.00 17.46
N GLU A 177 15.76 -1.82 16.47
CA GLU A 177 16.67 -2.17 15.37
C GLU A 177 17.05 -0.93 14.54
N ILE A 178 16.09 -0.07 14.21
CA ILE A 178 16.34 1.21 13.50
C ILE A 178 17.25 2.12 14.33
N GLN A 179 17.00 2.25 15.63
CA GLN A 179 17.78 3.09 16.54
C GLN A 179 19.24 2.63 16.68
N ALA A 180 19.49 1.33 16.48
CA ALA A 180 20.83 0.76 16.51
C ALA A 180 21.63 1.00 15.22
N LEU A 181 21.02 1.57 14.17
CA LEU A 181 21.72 1.84 12.91
C LEU A 181 22.75 2.97 13.08
N PRO A 182 23.97 2.84 12.53
CA PRO A 182 25.08 3.77 12.80
C PRO A 182 24.87 5.24 12.41
N THR A 183 23.91 5.51 11.51
CA THR A 183 23.69 6.84 10.90
C THR A 183 22.39 7.51 11.32
N LEU A 184 21.71 6.92 12.30
CA LEU A 184 20.57 7.52 13.00
C LEU A 184 20.97 8.05 14.36
#